data_AF-A0A2G5X8D1-F1
#
_entry.id   AF-A0A2G5X8D1-F1
#
_cell.length_a   1.000
_cell.length_b   1.000
_cell.length_c   1.000
_cell.angle_alpha   90.00
_cell.angle_beta   90.00
_cell.angle_gamma   90.00
#
_symmetry.space_group_name_H-M   'P 1'
#
loop_
_entity.id
_entity.type
_entity.pdbx_description
1 polymer ?
#
loop_
_entity_poly.entity_id
_entity_poly.type
_entity_poly.pdbx_seq_one_letter_code
_entity_poly.pdbx_strand_id
1 'polypeptide(L)'
;MFDFTPIEEELKIKIETLDMKIVYLYYLEKYSIREVSRELGCSTHVVRDALVYGVRSKKEACALRSTEEFKAKMSKINTGEKHPKAKLTESDVIAIRDKFSELFNLGIYTKAHIYRGLAAEYGVKSPTILSIIQRRNWKHI
;
A
#
# COMPACT_ATOMS: atom_id res chain seq x y z
N MET A 1 -14.72 -35.66 -3.79
CA MET A 1 -15.23 -34.27 -3.78
C MET A 1 -16.31 -34.26 -2.72
N PHE A 2 -16.00 -33.76 -1.52
CA PHE A 2 -16.99 -33.74 -0.43
C PHE A 2 -18.01 -32.67 -0.78
N ASP A 3 -19.26 -33.08 -0.91
CA ASP A 3 -20.37 -32.19 -1.18
C ASP A 3 -20.71 -31.48 0.13
N PHE A 4 -20.33 -30.20 0.23
CA PHE A 4 -20.56 -29.36 1.41
C PHE A 4 -21.93 -28.67 1.37
N THR A 5 -22.73 -28.90 0.33
CA THR A 5 -24.10 -28.37 0.23
C THR A 5 -25.00 -28.68 1.44
N PRO A 6 -24.88 -29.84 2.15
CA PRO A 6 -25.70 -30.10 3.33
C PRO A 6 -25.31 -29.24 4.53
N ILE A 7 -24.01 -28.92 4.67
CA ILE A 7 -23.49 -28.07 5.75
C ILE A 7 -23.89 -26.61 5.49
N GLU A 8 -23.90 -26.17 4.24
CA GLU A 8 -24.38 -24.84 3.84
C GLU A 8 -25.90 -24.68 4.07
N GLU A 9 -26.69 -25.74 3.87
CA GLU A 9 -28.13 -25.74 4.16
C GLU A 9 -28.45 -25.89 5.66
N GLU A 10 -27.69 -26.67 6.43
CA GLU A 10 -27.81 -26.76 7.90
C GLU A 10 -27.32 -25.48 8.61
N LEU A 11 -26.34 -24.77 8.02
CA LEU A 11 -25.87 -23.45 8.47
C LEU A 11 -26.81 -22.29 8.09
N LYS A 12 -27.97 -22.56 7.47
CA LYS A 12 -29.19 -21.75 7.70
C LYS A 12 -29.69 -21.85 9.16
N ILE A 13 -28.77 -21.99 10.13
CA ILE A 13 -28.93 -21.38 11.44
C ILE A 13 -29.17 -19.91 11.15
N LYS A 14 -30.45 -19.54 11.06
CA LYS A 14 -31.01 -18.24 11.40
C LYS A 14 -29.93 -17.34 11.99
N ILE A 15 -29.21 -16.60 11.14
CA ILE A 15 -28.32 -15.55 11.60
C ILE A 15 -29.24 -14.38 11.97
N GLU A 16 -30.06 -14.61 12.99
CA GLU A 16 -31.17 -13.76 13.39
C GLU A 16 -30.67 -12.55 14.18
N THR A 17 -29.53 -12.71 14.86
CA THR A 17 -28.92 -11.64 15.66
C THR A 17 -27.72 -11.01 14.93
N LEU A 18 -27.56 -9.70 15.15
CA LEU A 18 -26.46 -8.91 14.62
C LEU A 18 -25.09 -9.49 15.01
N ASP A 19 -24.98 -10.01 16.23
CA ASP A 19 -23.74 -10.57 16.78
C ASP A 19 -23.29 -11.82 16.03
N MET A 20 -24.21 -12.72 15.68
CA MET A 20 -23.89 -13.92 14.91
C MET A 20 -23.43 -13.55 13.49
N LYS A 21 -24.01 -12.51 12.86
CA LYS A 21 -23.55 -11.99 11.56
C LYS A 21 -22.14 -11.43 11.67
N ILE A 22 -21.85 -10.70 12.74
CA ILE A 22 -20.51 -10.15 13.00
C ILE A 22 -19.48 -11.28 13.14
N VAL A 23 -19.76 -12.29 13.95
CA VAL A 23 -18.87 -13.44 14.18
C VAL A 23 -18.63 -14.21 12.89
N TYR A 24 -19.69 -14.49 12.12
CA TYR A 24 -19.61 -15.16 10.82
C TYR A 24 -18.70 -14.39 9.85
N LEU A 25 -19.00 -13.12 9.58
CA LEU A 25 -18.25 -12.31 8.62
C LEU A 25 -16.78 -12.14 9.05
N TYR A 26 -16.52 -11.99 10.35
CA TYR A 26 -15.18 -11.77 10.86
C TYR A 26 -14.33 -13.04 10.88
N TYR A 27 -14.82 -14.14 11.45
CA TYR A 27 -14.01 -15.35 11.66
C TYR A 27 -14.04 -16.30 10.46
N LEU A 28 -15.16 -16.43 9.74
CA LEU A 28 -15.28 -17.33 8.60
C LEU A 28 -14.90 -16.63 7.30
N GLU A 29 -15.60 -15.55 6.95
CA GLU A 29 -15.35 -14.78 5.73
C GLU A 29 -14.09 -13.91 5.78
N LYS A 30 -13.44 -13.82 6.95
CA LYS A 30 -12.20 -13.07 7.19
C LYS A 30 -12.29 -11.56 6.96
N TYR A 31 -13.49 -10.99 6.91
CA TYR A 31 -13.69 -9.54 6.77
C TYR A 31 -13.00 -8.81 7.92
N SER A 32 -12.41 -7.65 7.66
CA SER A 32 -11.90 -6.79 8.72
C SER A 32 -13.05 -6.14 9.49
N ILE A 33 -12.80 -5.72 10.73
CA ILE A 33 -13.80 -5.02 11.58
C ILE A 33 -14.47 -3.85 10.82
N ARG A 34 -13.70 -3.13 9.99
CA ARG A 34 -14.22 -2.01 9.20
C ARG A 34 -15.11 -2.47 8.05
N GLU A 35 -14.81 -3.61 7.44
CA GLU A 35 -15.65 -4.18 6.39
C GLU A 35 -16.95 -4.71 6.98
N VAL A 36 -16.90 -5.45 8.09
CA VAL A 36 -18.08 -5.92 8.82
C VAL A 36 -18.98 -4.74 9.24
N SER A 37 -18.37 -3.68 9.78
CA SER A 37 -19.08 -2.45 10.16
C SER A 37 -19.78 -1.76 8.98
N ARG A 38 -19.13 -1.70 7.81
CA ARG A 38 -19.74 -1.13 6.60
C ARG A 38 -20.86 -2.01 6.06
N GLU A 39 -20.66 -3.32 6.03
CA GLU A 39 -21.62 -4.29 5.50
C GLU A 39 -22.91 -4.31 6.33
N LEU A 40 -22.78 -4.27 7.65
CA LEU A 40 -23.90 -4.36 8.57
C LEU A 40 -24.44 -3.00 9.02
N GLY A 41 -23.82 -1.89 8.57
CA GLY A 41 -24.23 -0.53 8.96
C GLY A 41 -24.11 -0.23 10.46
N CYS A 42 -23.22 -0.93 11.18
CA CYS A 42 -23.06 -0.80 12.62
C CYS A 42 -21.72 -0.17 13.01
N SER A 43 -21.61 0.33 14.25
CA SER A 43 -20.35 0.90 14.76
C SER A 43 -19.27 -0.18 14.88
N THR A 44 -18.01 0.19 14.61
CA THR A 44 -16.86 -0.70 14.83
C THR A 44 -16.70 -1.14 16.29
N HIS A 45 -17.28 -0.39 17.24
CA HIS A 45 -17.32 -0.77 18.65
C HIS A 45 -18.25 -1.97 18.87
N VAL A 46 -19.46 -1.93 18.32
CA VAL A 46 -20.41 -3.05 18.35
C VAL A 46 -19.79 -4.29 17.72
N VAL A 47 -19.10 -4.13 16.59
CA VAL A 47 -18.36 -5.23 15.96
C VAL A 47 -17.31 -5.80 16.91
N ARG A 48 -16.55 -4.96 17.63
CA ARG A 48 -15.52 -5.43 18.56
C ARG A 48 -16.12 -6.13 19.77
N ASP A 49 -17.19 -5.59 20.33
CA ASP A 49 -17.84 -6.11 21.54
C ASP A 49 -18.48 -7.48 21.27
N ALA A 50 -18.98 -7.72 20.06
CA ALA A 50 -19.51 -9.01 19.64
C ALA A 50 -18.43 -10.11 19.41
N LEU A 51 -17.14 -9.76 19.32
CA LEU A 51 -16.05 -10.71 19.07
C LEU A 51 -15.55 -11.37 20.36
N VAL A 52 -16.26 -12.41 20.81
CA VAL A 52 -15.97 -13.14 22.06
C VAL A 52 -14.57 -13.76 22.10
N TYR A 53 -14.05 -14.26 20.98
CA TYR A 53 -12.71 -14.85 20.90
C TYR A 53 -11.60 -13.82 20.66
N GLY A 54 -11.93 -12.53 20.71
CA GLY A 54 -10.98 -11.44 20.52
C GLY A 54 -10.63 -11.17 19.05
N VAL A 55 -9.72 -10.21 18.87
CA VAL A 55 -9.33 -9.69 17.57
C VAL A 55 -8.05 -10.37 17.09
N ARG A 56 -8.02 -10.72 15.80
CA ARG A 56 -6.85 -11.27 15.10
C ARG A 56 -5.60 -10.41 15.30
N SER A 57 -4.44 -11.05 15.30
CA SER A 57 -3.17 -10.34 15.48
C SER A 57 -2.90 -9.38 14.33
N LYS A 58 -2.03 -8.37 14.56
CA LYS A 58 -1.61 -7.44 13.50
C LYS A 58 -1.00 -8.19 12.31
N LYS A 59 -0.24 -9.26 12.58
CA LYS A 59 0.41 -10.09 11.54
C LYS A 59 -0.63 -10.80 10.69
N GLU A 60 -1.62 -11.45 11.30
CA GLU A 60 -2.74 -12.10 10.60
C GLU A 60 -3.57 -11.11 9.79
N ALA A 61 -3.91 -9.95 10.38
CA ALA A 61 -4.67 -8.91 9.68
C ALA A 61 -3.93 -8.39 8.44
N CYS A 62 -2.61 -8.20 8.52
CA CYS A 62 -1.81 -7.81 7.37
C CYS A 62 -1.73 -8.91 6.31
N ALA A 63 -1.59 -10.17 6.72
CA ALA A 63 -1.53 -11.31 5.79
C ALA A 63 -2.81 -11.42 4.95
N LEU A 64 -3.98 -11.32 5.58
CA LEU A 64 -5.28 -11.38 4.89
C LEU A 64 -5.48 -10.24 3.88
N ARG A 65 -4.97 -9.04 4.16
CA ARG A 65 -5.04 -7.90 3.23
C ARG A 65 -4.00 -7.95 2.12
N SER A 66 -2.94 -8.73 2.27
CA SER A 66 -1.82 -8.81 1.33
C SER A 66 -2.16 -9.68 0.12
N THR A 67 -3.35 -9.48 -0.45
CA THR A 67 -3.76 -10.10 -1.70
C THR A 67 -2.97 -9.52 -2.86
N GLU A 68 -2.85 -10.27 -3.95
CA GLU A 68 -2.07 -9.82 -5.11
C GLU A 68 -2.65 -8.55 -5.73
N GLU A 69 -3.97 -8.44 -5.76
CA GLU A 69 -4.68 -7.23 -6.19
C GLU A 69 -4.34 -6.00 -5.32
N PHE A 70 -4.29 -6.19 -4.00
CA PHE A 70 -3.92 -5.12 -3.08
C PHE A 70 -2.47 -4.67 -3.29
N LYS A 71 -1.54 -5.63 -3.44
CA LYS A 71 -0.14 -5.33 -3.74
C LYS A 71 -0.01 -4.59 -5.07
N ALA A 72 -0.72 -5.02 -6.11
CA ALA A 72 -0.73 -4.37 -7.41
C ALA A 72 -1.27 -2.93 -7.33
N LYS A 73 -2.38 -2.73 -6.61
CA LYS A 73 -2.95 -1.40 -6.35
C LYS A 73 -1.95 -0.50 -5.62
N MET A 74 -1.34 -0.99 -4.54
CA MET A 74 -0.35 -0.23 -3.78
C MET A 74 0.91 0.07 -4.60
N SER A 75 1.35 -0.87 -5.44
CA SER A 75 2.48 -0.66 -6.35
C SER A 75 2.20 0.50 -7.32
N LYS A 76 1.01 0.53 -7.94
CA LYS A 76 0.60 1.62 -8.84
C LYS A 76 0.59 2.99 -8.14
N ILE A 77 0.05 3.05 -6.92
CA ILE A 77 -0.02 4.29 -6.13
C ILE A 77 1.39 4.75 -5.74
N ASN A 78 2.27 3.82 -5.35
CA ASN A 78 3.59 4.17 -4.82
C ASN A 78 4.67 4.37 -5.89
N THR A 79 4.31 4.32 -7.17
CA THR A 79 5.27 4.42 -8.27
C THR A 79 5.40 5.86 -8.75
N GLY A 80 6.64 6.36 -8.71
CA GLY A 80 7.02 7.62 -9.35
C GLY A 80 6.25 8.83 -8.84
N GLU A 81 5.72 9.61 -9.78
CA GLU A 81 4.99 10.85 -9.51
C GLU A 81 3.62 10.61 -8.86
N LYS A 82 3.06 9.40 -9.00
CA LYS A 82 1.77 9.03 -8.41
C LYS A 82 1.84 8.88 -6.90
N HIS A 83 3.05 8.75 -6.35
CA HIS A 83 3.23 8.61 -4.91
C HIS A 83 2.75 9.89 -4.22
N PRO A 84 1.92 9.80 -3.16
CA PRO A 84 1.27 10.97 -2.54
C PRO A 84 2.23 11.97 -1.90
N LYS A 85 3.51 11.61 -1.75
CA LYS A 85 4.58 12.49 -1.26
C LYS A 85 5.67 12.74 -2.31
N ALA A 86 5.42 12.43 -3.58
CA ALA A 86 6.34 12.72 -4.66
C ALA A 86 6.51 14.23 -4.80
N LYS A 87 7.77 14.68 -4.91
CA LYS A 87 8.13 16.08 -5.15
C LYS A 87 8.62 16.34 -6.58
N LEU A 88 8.90 15.28 -7.31
CA LEU A 88 9.46 15.29 -8.64
C LEU A 88 8.45 14.66 -9.58
N THR A 89 8.39 15.18 -10.80
CA THR A 89 7.66 14.60 -11.92
C THR A 89 8.56 13.67 -12.73
N GLU A 90 7.98 12.88 -13.64
CA GLU A 90 8.79 12.07 -14.56
C GLU A 90 9.69 12.94 -15.45
N SER A 91 9.21 14.11 -15.89
CA SER A 91 10.01 15.07 -16.66
C SER A 91 11.18 15.64 -15.87
N ASP A 92 11.00 15.91 -14.58
CA ASP A 92 12.10 16.40 -13.72
C ASP A 92 13.20 15.35 -13.61
N VAL A 93 12.83 14.07 -13.50
CA VAL A 93 13.78 12.96 -13.38
C VAL A 93 14.61 12.80 -14.65
N ILE A 94 14.00 12.96 -15.82
CA ILE A 94 14.70 12.96 -17.11
C ILE A 94 15.66 14.16 -17.16
N ALA A 95 15.17 15.37 -16.87
CA ALA A 95 15.99 16.58 -16.87
C ALA A 95 17.17 16.51 -15.89
N ILE A 96 16.99 15.90 -14.71
CA ILE A 96 18.07 15.65 -13.74
C ILE A 96 19.14 14.73 -14.34
N ARG A 97 18.74 13.66 -15.04
CA ARG A 97 19.69 12.71 -15.66
C ARG A 97 20.46 13.36 -16.81
N ASP A 98 19.78 14.15 -17.64
CA ASP A 98 20.40 14.85 -18.77
C ASP A 98 21.38 15.92 -18.29
N LYS A 99 20.95 16.82 -17.40
CA LYS A 99 21.83 17.83 -16.78
C LYS A 99 23.03 17.21 -16.08
N PHE A 100 22.84 16.07 -15.40
CA PHE A 100 23.96 15.36 -14.78
C PHE A 100 24.96 14.89 -15.82
N SER A 101 24.50 14.33 -16.94
CA SER A 101 25.35 13.86 -18.04
C SER A 101 26.15 15.02 -18.64
N GLU A 102 25.49 16.15 -18.92
CA GLU A 102 26.14 17.36 -19.44
C GLU A 102 27.22 17.89 -18.49
N LEU A 103 26.87 18.10 -17.21
CA LEU A 103 27.81 18.63 -16.21
C LEU A 103 28.97 17.68 -15.93
N PHE A 104 28.71 16.37 -15.98
CA PHE A 104 29.74 15.35 -15.80
C PHE A 104 30.71 15.30 -16.99
N ASN A 105 30.20 15.41 -18.22
CA ASN A 105 30.99 15.40 -19.45
C ASN A 105 31.86 16.65 -19.60
N LEU A 106 31.41 17.80 -19.08
CA LEU A 106 32.24 19.01 -19.01
C LEU A 106 33.48 18.82 -18.13
N GLY A 107 33.45 17.90 -17.15
CA GLY A 107 34.60 17.59 -16.28
C GLY A 107 35.00 18.70 -15.30
N ILE A 108 34.24 19.79 -15.23
CA ILE A 108 34.56 20.98 -14.42
C ILE A 108 34.20 20.75 -12.94
N TYR A 109 33.14 19.98 -12.67
CA TYR A 109 32.58 19.81 -11.33
C TYR A 109 32.79 18.39 -10.79
N THR A 110 33.10 18.29 -9.50
CA THR A 110 33.07 16.99 -8.82
C THR A 110 31.62 16.51 -8.66
N LYS A 111 31.42 15.18 -8.64
CA LYS A 111 30.08 14.57 -8.47
C LYS A 111 29.32 15.15 -7.27
N ALA A 112 30.02 15.40 -6.17
CA ALA A 112 29.44 15.96 -4.95
C ALA A 112 28.91 17.40 -5.13
N HIS A 113 29.51 18.20 -6.00
CA HIS A 113 29.01 19.54 -6.34
C HIS A 113 27.77 19.44 -7.23
N ILE A 114 27.81 18.58 -8.25
CA ILE A 114 26.67 18.38 -9.17
C ILE A 114 25.44 17.92 -8.38
N TYR A 115 25.59 16.93 -7.48
CA TYR A 115 24.48 16.45 -6.66
C TYR A 115 23.91 17.52 -5.73
N ARG A 116 24.74 18.41 -5.20
CA ARG A 116 24.28 19.52 -4.35
C ARG A 116 23.56 20.60 -5.16
N GLY A 117 24.07 20.95 -6.34
CA GLY A 117 23.44 21.90 -7.25
C GLY A 117 22.06 21.43 -7.69
N LEU A 118 21.96 20.21 -8.23
CA LEU A 118 20.69 19.62 -8.65
C LEU A 118 19.72 19.44 -7.47
N ALA A 119 20.22 19.07 -6.28
CA ALA A 119 19.37 18.96 -5.10
C ALA A 119 18.74 20.31 -4.69
N ALA A 120 19.52 21.39 -4.74
CA ALA A 120 19.04 22.74 -4.44
C ALA A 120 18.03 23.22 -5.49
N GLU A 121 18.32 23.00 -6.78
CA GLU A 121 17.46 23.40 -7.90
C GLU A 121 16.06 22.75 -7.82
N TYR A 122 16.00 21.44 -7.59
CA TYR A 122 14.74 20.69 -7.55
C TYR A 122 14.15 20.55 -6.14
N GLY A 123 14.70 21.22 -5.12
CA GLY A 123 14.16 21.20 -3.75
C GLY A 123 14.17 19.81 -3.07
N VAL A 124 15.13 18.96 -3.44
CA VAL A 124 15.30 17.59 -2.91
C VAL A 124 16.63 17.42 -2.18
N LYS A 125 16.82 16.28 -1.51
CA LYS A 125 18.09 16.00 -0.81
C LYS A 125 19.08 15.35 -1.79
N SER A 126 20.38 15.61 -1.63
CA SER A 126 21.43 15.01 -2.49
C SER A 126 21.39 13.48 -2.59
N PRO A 127 21.07 12.70 -1.53
CA PRO A 127 20.88 11.24 -1.66
C PRO A 127 19.74 10.84 -2.60
N THR A 128 18.73 11.69 -2.76
CA THR A 128 17.63 11.48 -3.72
C THR A 128 18.14 11.58 -5.14
N ILE A 129 18.92 12.62 -5.46
CA ILE A 129 19.57 12.81 -6.76
C ILE A 129 20.51 11.64 -7.07
N LEU A 130 21.35 11.25 -6.11
CA LEU A 130 22.23 10.08 -6.26
C LEU A 130 21.44 8.81 -6.60
N SER A 131 20.32 8.59 -5.91
CA SER A 131 19.46 7.42 -6.15
C SER A 131 18.83 7.43 -7.54
N ILE A 132 18.45 8.62 -8.05
CA ILE A 132 17.89 8.82 -9.39
C ILE A 132 18.93 8.47 -10.47
N ILE A 133 20.15 8.99 -10.30
CA ILE A 133 21.26 8.77 -11.24
C ILE A 133 21.69 7.30 -11.24
N GLN A 134 21.76 6.68 -10.06
CA GLN A 134 22.08 5.25 -9.92
C GLN A 134 20.91 4.32 -10.25
N ARG A 135 19.76 4.85 -10.71
CA ARG A 135 18.53 4.10 -11.02
C ARG A 135 18.07 3.16 -9.88
N ARG A 136 18.34 3.55 -8.63
CA ARG A 136 17.88 2.79 -7.44
C ARG A 136 16.40 3.03 -7.16
N ASN A 137 15.93 4.25 -7.40
CA ASN A 137 14.52 4.63 -7.44
C ASN A 137 14.12 5.03 -8.87
N TRP A 138 12.84 5.34 -9.09
CA TRP A 138 12.33 5.75 -10.41
C TRP A 138 12.70 4.78 -11.54
N LYS A 139 12.63 3.47 -11.26
CA LYS A 139 13.06 2.39 -12.19
C LYS A 139 12.19 2.23 -13.44
N HIS A 140 11.03 2.87 -13.46
CA HIS A 140 10.10 2.84 -14.59
C HIS A 140 10.49 3.87 -15.68
N ILE A 141 11.44 4.77 -15.39
CA ILE A 141 12.07 5.72 -16.32
C ILE A 141 13.50 5.27 -16.60
#